data_AF-A0A255YWE6-F1
#
_entry.id   AF-A0A255YWE6-F1
#
_cell.length_a   1.000
_cell.length_b   1.000
_cell.length_c   1.000
_cell.angle_alpha   90.00
_cell.angle_beta   90.00
_cell.angle_gamma   90.00
#
_symmetry.space_group_name_H-M   'P 1'
#
loop_
_entity.id
_entity.type
_entity.pdbx_description
1 polymer ?
#
loop_
_entity_poly.entity_id
_entity_poly.type
_entity_poly.pdbx_seq_one_letter_code
_entity_poly.pdbx_strand_id
1 'polypeptide(L)'
;MAELKLAGMRHAYDDVIADAVKRQHSAPRVVGDLLTAEISEKQARSIKYQMTIAKLPLAKEIAGFDFAATPVNEPLVRELATGGFMAGQRNAV
;
A
#
# COMPACT_ATOMS: atom_id res chain seq x y z
N MET A 1 6.31 0.43 -27.20
CA MET A 1 6.29 0.90 -25.79
C MET A 1 7.30 0.21 -24.87
N ALA A 2 7.76 -1.03 -25.17
CA ALA A 2 8.76 -1.71 -24.36
C ALA A 2 10.14 -1.02 -24.35
N GLU A 3 10.63 -0.60 -25.52
CA GLU A 3 11.91 0.13 -25.65
C GLU A 3 11.89 1.49 -24.93
N LEU A 4 10.73 2.15 -24.91
CA LEU A 4 10.52 3.44 -24.24
C LEU A 4 10.32 3.30 -22.72
N LYS A 5 10.30 2.07 -22.17
CA LYS A 5 10.06 1.78 -20.75
C LYS A 5 8.73 2.33 -20.20
N LEU A 6 7.72 2.49 -21.07
CA LEU A 6 6.39 3.00 -20.73
C LEU A 6 5.46 1.84 -20.34
N ALA A 7 5.65 1.33 -19.12
CA ALA A 7 4.99 0.12 -18.67
C ALA A 7 3.51 0.33 -18.35
N GLY A 8 3.16 1.47 -17.75
CA GLY A 8 1.79 1.81 -17.39
C GLY A 8 0.95 2.10 -18.63
N MET A 9 1.50 2.85 -19.60
CA MET A 9 0.83 3.06 -20.88
C MET A 9 0.55 1.76 -21.60
N ARG A 10 1.54 0.87 -21.67
CA ARG A 10 1.39 -0.43 -22.35
C ARG A 10 0.31 -1.27 -21.68
N HIS A 11 0.24 -1.25 -20.35
CA HIS A 11 -0.76 -2.03 -19.62
C HIS A 11 -2.17 -1.48 -19.82
N ALA A 12 -2.33 -0.16 -19.84
CA ALA A 12 -3.63 0.51 -19.99
C ALA A 12 -4.05 0.73 -21.45
N TYR A 13 -3.21 0.38 -22.44
CA TYR A 13 -3.41 0.78 -23.83
C TYR A 13 -4.73 0.27 -24.41
N ASP A 14 -4.98 -1.03 -24.33
CA ASP A 14 -6.15 -1.65 -24.96
C ASP A 14 -7.45 -1.11 -24.35
N ASP A 15 -7.48 -0.93 -23.02
CA ASP A 15 -8.63 -0.40 -22.30
C ASP A 15 -8.91 1.08 -22.63
N VAL A 16 -7.85 1.91 -22.65
CA VAL A 16 -7.97 3.34 -22.97
C VAL A 16 -8.40 3.54 -24.42
N ILE A 17 -7.88 2.74 -25.36
CA ILE A 17 -8.29 2.81 -26.76
C ILE A 17 -9.74 2.33 -26.94
N ALA A 18 -10.13 1.23 -26.29
CA ALA A 18 -11.50 0.74 -26.35
C ALA A 18 -12.50 1.79 -25.83
N ASP A 19 -12.18 2.44 -24.70
CA ASP A 19 -13.02 3.50 -24.14
C ASP A 19 -13.04 4.75 -25.04
N ALA A 20 -11.89 5.14 -25.60
CA ALA A 20 -11.76 6.26 -26.50
C ALA A 20 -12.60 6.08 -27.78
N VAL A 21 -12.62 4.89 -28.36
CA VAL A 21 -13.45 4.57 -29.53
C VAL A 21 -14.92 4.63 -29.15
N LYS A 22 -15.31 4.03 -28.02
CA LYS A 22 -16.70 3.99 -27.56
C LYS A 22 -17.27 5.39 -27.26
N ARG A 23 -16.45 6.27 -26.68
CA ARG A 23 -16.85 7.61 -26.23
C ARG A 23 -16.39 8.74 -27.15
N GLN A 24 -15.78 8.40 -28.29
CA GLN A 24 -15.22 9.35 -29.26
C GLN A 24 -14.29 10.39 -28.60
N HIS A 25 -13.40 9.93 -27.72
CA HIS A 25 -12.45 10.83 -27.07
C HIS A 25 -11.51 11.47 -28.10
N SER A 26 -11.24 12.76 -27.93
CA SER A 26 -10.25 13.46 -28.74
C SER A 26 -8.85 12.91 -28.48
N ALA A 27 -7.99 12.95 -29.51
CA ALA A 27 -6.61 12.47 -29.38
C ALA A 27 -5.84 13.06 -28.17
N PRO A 28 -5.96 14.35 -27.82
CA PRO A 28 -5.33 14.89 -26.60
C PRO A 28 -5.81 14.22 -25.31
N ARG A 29 -7.09 13.84 -25.24
CA ARG A 29 -7.66 13.15 -24.08
C ARG A 29 -7.10 11.75 -23.94
N VAL A 30 -7.03 10.99 -25.05
CA VAL A 30 -6.44 9.64 -25.07
C VAL A 30 -4.99 9.66 -24.60
N VAL A 31 -4.20 10.62 -25.09
CA VAL A 31 -2.81 10.79 -24.66
C VAL A 31 -2.73 11.15 -23.18
N GLY A 32 -3.63 12.01 -22.67
CA GLY A 32 -3.74 12.35 -21.26
C GLY A 32 -4.06 11.14 -20.37
N ASP A 33 -4.98 10.29 -20.80
CA ASP A 33 -5.39 9.08 -20.06
C ASP A 33 -4.21 8.08 -20.00
N LEU A 34 -3.50 7.88 -21.11
CA LEU A 34 -2.29 7.04 -21.15
C LEU A 34 -1.17 7.62 -20.26
N LEU A 35 -0.94 8.93 -20.28
CA LEU A 35 0.06 9.59 -19.44
C LEU A 35 -0.28 9.44 -17.95
N THR A 36 -1.55 9.59 -17.59
CA THR A 36 -2.02 9.37 -16.21
C THR A 36 -1.69 7.94 -15.75
N ALA A 37 -1.97 6.94 -16.58
CA ALA A 37 -1.66 5.54 -16.27
C ALA A 37 -0.14 5.32 -16.06
N GLU A 38 0.71 5.95 -16.87
CA GLU A 38 2.16 5.87 -16.70
C GLU A 38 2.66 6.52 -15.42
N ILE A 39 2.10 7.68 -15.05
CA ILE A 39 2.45 8.39 -13.82
C ILE A 39 2.06 7.55 -12.60
N SER A 40 0.84 6.99 -12.59
CA SER A 40 0.38 6.13 -11.50
C SER A 40 1.25 4.89 -11.34
N GLU A 41 1.63 4.24 -12.44
CA GLU A 41 2.51 3.06 -12.40
C GLU A 41 3.93 3.41 -11.90
N LYS A 42 4.49 4.55 -12.32
CA LYS A 42 5.78 5.03 -11.78
C LYS A 42 5.71 5.34 -10.29
N GLN A 43 4.61 5.96 -9.83
CA GLN A 43 4.40 6.25 -8.42
C GLN A 43 4.27 4.97 -7.59
N ALA A 44 3.45 4.01 -8.04
CA ALA A 44 3.28 2.72 -7.38
C ALA A 44 4.62 1.96 -7.27
N ARG A 45 5.42 1.97 -8.35
CA ARG A 45 6.77 1.37 -8.35
C ARG A 45 7.72 2.07 -7.37
N SER A 46 7.67 3.41 -7.31
CA SER A 46 8.47 4.19 -6.36
C SER A 46 8.12 3.86 -4.92
N ILE A 47 6.81 3.81 -4.59
CA ILE A 47 6.32 3.41 -3.27
C ILE A 47 6.79 1.99 -2.93
N LYS A 48 6.62 1.03 -3.84
CA LYS A 48 7.06 -0.35 -3.63
C LYS A 48 8.57 -0.42 -3.38
N TYR A 49 9.37 0.34 -4.13
CA TYR A 49 10.81 0.41 -3.95
C TYR A 49 11.18 1.00 -2.57
N GLN A 50 10.56 2.12 -2.19
CA GLN A 50 10.76 2.74 -0.88
C GLN A 50 10.37 1.80 0.26
N MET A 51 9.22 1.12 0.16
CA MET A 51 8.77 0.11 1.13
C MET A 51 9.77 -1.04 1.22
N THR A 52 10.29 -1.52 0.08
CA THR A 52 11.26 -2.62 0.04
C THR A 52 12.56 -2.24 0.72
N ILE A 53 13.11 -1.05 0.44
CA ILE A 53 14.32 -0.54 1.11
C ILE A 53 14.09 -0.33 2.60
N ALA A 54 12.93 0.21 2.97
CA ALA A 54 12.52 0.39 4.37
C ALA A 54 12.17 -0.95 5.07
N LYS A 55 12.25 -2.08 4.37
CA LYS A 55 11.91 -3.43 4.87
C LYS A 55 10.49 -3.52 5.42
N LEU A 56 9.55 -2.85 4.77
CA LEU A 56 8.12 -2.89 5.10
C LEU A 56 7.38 -3.97 4.29
N PRO A 57 6.37 -4.63 4.88
CA PRO A 57 5.95 -4.50 6.27
C PRO A 57 6.87 -5.32 7.19
N LEU A 58 7.61 -4.65 8.07
CA LEU A 58 8.27 -5.33 9.18
C LEU A 58 7.14 -5.81 10.09
N ALA A 59 7.05 -7.11 10.35
CA ALA A 59 6.11 -7.62 11.34
C ALA A 59 6.44 -6.97 12.70
N LYS A 60 5.75 -5.88 13.02
CA LYS A 60 5.86 -5.22 14.32
C LYS A 60 4.99 -6.00 15.28
N GLU A 61 5.60 -6.91 16.01
CA GLU A 61 4.94 -7.62 17.09
C GLU A 61 4.98 -6.80 18.38
N ILE A 62 4.03 -7.04 19.28
CA ILE A 62 4.03 -6.49 20.65
C ILE A 62 5.31 -6.89 21.40
N ALA A 63 5.93 -8.02 21.02
CA ALA A 63 7.22 -8.45 21.56
C ALA A 63 8.37 -7.47 21.24
N GLY A 64 8.32 -6.78 20.09
CA GLY A 64 9.34 -5.84 19.63
C GLY A 64 8.98 -4.37 19.80
N PHE A 65 7.87 -4.06 20.48
CA PHE A 65 7.45 -2.69 20.74
C PHE A 65 8.17 -2.12 21.97
N ASP A 66 8.80 -0.96 21.82
CA ASP A 66 9.41 -0.20 22.91
C ASP A 66 8.36 0.70 23.59
N PHE A 67 7.97 0.33 24.81
CA PHE A 67 7.01 1.08 25.61
C PHE A 67 7.64 2.23 26.41
N ALA A 68 8.97 2.30 26.52
CA ALA A 68 9.67 3.25 27.40
C ALA A 68 9.39 4.73 27.06
N ALA A 69 9.10 5.01 25.79
CA ALA A 69 8.77 6.35 25.30
C ALA A 69 7.25 6.62 25.24
N THR A 70 6.41 5.77 25.84
CA THR A 70 4.95 5.88 25.73
C THR A 70 4.28 5.98 27.10
N PRO A 71 3.16 6.73 27.23
CA PRO A 71 2.37 6.76 28.46
C PRO A 71 1.47 5.52 28.62
N VAL A 72 1.68 4.48 27.83
CA VAL A 72 0.81 3.29 27.76
C VAL A 72 1.19 2.29 28.85
N ASN A 73 0.19 1.65 29.47
CA ASN A 73 0.40 0.60 30.44
C ASN A 73 0.85 -0.70 29.75
N GLU A 74 2.16 -0.89 29.63
CA GLU A 74 2.79 -2.06 29.01
C GLU A 74 2.31 -3.41 29.62
N PRO A 75 2.30 -3.61 30.95
CA PRO A 75 1.80 -4.85 31.55
C PRO A 75 0.38 -5.22 31.10
N LEU A 76 -0.53 -4.24 31.07
CA LEU A 76 -1.91 -4.46 30.64
C LEU A 76 -1.96 -4.86 29.16
N VAL A 77 -1.21 -4.18 28.29
CA VAL A 77 -1.16 -4.50 26.86
C VAL A 77 -0.65 -5.93 26.64
N ARG A 78 0.41 -6.35 27.36
CA ARG A 78 0.94 -7.71 27.26
C ARG A 78 -0.02 -8.76 27.79
N GLU A 79 -0.73 -8.47 28.86
CA GLU A 79 -1.75 -9.37 29.41
C GLU A 79 -2.92 -9.58 28.45
N LEU A 80 -3.42 -8.49 27.84
CA LEU A 80 -4.49 -8.55 26.85
C LEU A 80 -4.04 -9.30 25.60
N ALA A 81 -2.81 -9.06 25.13
CA ALA A 81 -2.25 -9.72 23.96
C ALA A 81 -2.07 -11.23 24.15
N THR A 82 -1.73 -11.68 25.36
CA THR A 82 -1.51 -13.10 25.68
C THR A 82 -2.76 -13.81 26.17
N GLY A 83 -3.84 -13.08 26.46
CA GLY A 83 -5.06 -13.65 27.03
C GLY A 83 -4.91 -14.11 28.49
N GLY A 84 -3.89 -13.62 29.21
CA GLY A 84 -3.58 -14.06 30.57
C GLY A 84 -4.73 -13.87 31.57
N PHE A 85 -5.57 -12.86 31.35
CA PHE A 85 -6.77 -12.61 32.14
C PHE A 85 -7.78 -13.76 32.09
N MET A 86 -7.88 -14.49 30.97
CA MET A 86 -8.77 -15.64 30.84
C MET A 86 -8.33 -16.80 31.73
N ALA A 87 -7.02 -17.07 31.79
CA ALA A 87 -6.46 -18.08 32.68
C ALA A 87 -6.64 -17.70 34.16
N GLY A 88 -6.55 -16.41 34.47
CA GLY A 88 -6.78 -15.88 35.81
C GLY A 88 -8.26 -15.71 36.19
N GLN A 89 -9.21 -15.99 35.28
CA GLN A 89 -10.65 -15.70 35.46
C GLN A 89 -10.92 -14.24 35.91
N ARG A 90 -10.11 -13.31 35.38
CA ARG A 90 -10.25 -11.87 35.64
C ARG A 90 -10.94 -11.21 34.46
N ASN A 91 -11.73 -10.17 34.72
CA ASN A 91 -12.30 -9.35 33.67
C ASN A 91 -11.19 -8.60 32.92
N ALA A 92 -11.39 -8.39 31.62
CA ALA A 92 -10.41 -7.74 30.74
C ALA A 92 -10.17 -6.26 31.10
N VAL A 93 -11.12 -5.62 31.80
CA VAL A 93 -11.04 -4.28 32.40
C VAL A 93 -12.01 -4.23 33.59
#